data_AF-A0A553ZQC7-F1
#
_entry.id   AF-A0A553ZQC7-F1
#
_cell.length_a   1.000
_cell.length_b   1.000
_cell.length_c   1.000
_cell.angle_alpha   90.00
_cell.angle_beta   90.00
_cell.angle_gamma   90.00
#
_symmetry.space_group_name_H-M   'P 1'
#
loop_
_entity.id
_entity.type
_entity.pdbx_description
1 polymer ?
#
loop_
_entity_poly.entity_id
_entity_poly.type
_entity_poly.pdbx_seq_one_letter_code
_entity_poly.pdbx_strand_id
1 'polypeptide(L)' 'MDRIEEVESVTKELRNTLARAGIVLPSLGPDPVSCANYAMLPLVELGRCTMDVARRLTDALGER' A
#
# COMPACT_ATOMS: atom_id res chain seq x y z
N MET A 1 -8.89 6.74 -17.13
CA MET A 1 -7.60 6.64 -16.46
C MET A 1 -7.16 5.20 -16.60
N ASP A 2 -5.90 4.96 -16.99
CA ASP A 2 -5.40 3.60 -17.08
C ASP A 2 -5.41 2.94 -15.68
N ARG A 3 -5.72 1.64 -15.59
CA ARG A 3 -5.82 0.95 -14.28
C ARG A 3 -4.48 0.93 -13.55
N ILE A 4 -3.37 0.94 -14.28
CA ILE A 4 -2.01 1.01 -13.73
C ILE A 4 -1.79 2.40 -13.14
N GLU A 5 -2.14 3.46 -13.87
CA GLU A 5 -2.04 4.84 -13.35
C GLU A 5 -2.86 5.04 -12.07
N GLU A 6 -4.06 4.44 -12.00
CA GLU A 6 -4.92 4.53 -10.82
C GLU A 6 -4.29 3.84 -9.60
N VAL A 7 -3.84 2.60 -9.72
CA VAL A 7 -3.22 1.87 -8.60
C VAL A 7 -1.89 2.50 -8.18
N GLU A 8 -1.11 3.04 -9.11
CA GLU A 8 0.12 3.77 -8.80
C GLU A 8 -0.16 5.05 -8.00
N SER A 9 -1.20 5.80 -8.38
CA SER A 9 -1.65 6.99 -7.66
C SER A 9 -2.07 6.66 -6.23
N VAL A 10 -2.93 5.65 -6.07
CA VAL A 10 -3.40 5.19 -4.74
C VAL A 10 -2.24 4.66 -3.89
N THR A 11 -1.33 3.88 -4.49
CA THR A 11 -0.13 3.37 -3.82
C THR A 11 0.76 4.51 -3.32
N LYS A 12 0.94 5.57 -4.12
CA LYS A 12 1.72 6.75 -3.75
C LYS A 12 1.07 7.53 -2.61
N GLU A 13 -0.25 7.72 -2.65
CA GLU A 13 -1.00 8.37 -1.57
C GLU A 13 -0.88 7.60 -0.26
N LEU A 14 -1.07 6.27 -0.30
CA LEU A 14 -0.90 5.40 0.85
C LEU A 14 0.53 5.48 1.40
N ARG A 15 1.55 5.41 0.54
CA ARG A 15 2.96 5.53 0.94
C ARG A 15 3.23 6.86 1.65
N ASN A 16 2.72 7.97 1.13
CA ASN A 16 2.90 9.28 1.74
C ASN A 16 2.20 9.37 3.10
N THR A 17 0.99 8.82 3.22
CA THR A 17 0.23 8.80 4.47
C THR A 17 0.94 7.98 5.55
N LEU A 18 1.43 6.79 5.20
CA LEU A 18 2.23 5.96 6.10
C LEU A 18 3.53 6.66 6.51
N ALA A 19 4.22 7.31 5.58
CA ALA A 19 5.43 8.06 5.87
C ALA A 19 5.19 9.22 6.86
N ARG A 20 4.02 9.88 6.79
CA ARG A 20 3.62 10.90 7.78
C ARG A 20 3.38 10.33 9.18
N ALA A 21 2.97 9.07 9.29
CA ALA A 21 2.95 8.31 10.54
C ALA A 21 4.33 7.70 10.91
N GLY A 22 5.38 8.02 10.12
CA GLY A 22 6.74 7.51 10.26
C GLY A 22 6.90 6.02 9.88
N ILE A 23 5.89 5.42 9.24
CA ILE A 23 5.89 4.03 8.80
C ILE A 23 6.44 3.95 7.37
N VAL A 24 7.41 3.05 7.15
CA VAL A 24 7.97 2.80 5.82
C VAL A 24 7.80 1.33 5.47
N LEU A 25 7.12 1.08 4.35
CA LEU A 25 6.96 -0.24 3.74
C LEU A 25 7.67 -0.24 2.38
N PRO A 26 8.96 -0.66 2.31
CA PRO A 26 9.73 -0.58 1.07
C PRO A 26 9.19 -1.49 -0.04
N SER A 27 8.46 -2.54 0.35
CA SER A 27 7.81 -3.48 -0.57
C SER A 27 6.43 -3.03 -1.03
N LEU A 28 5.90 -1.89 -0.52
CA LEU A 28 4.57 -1.40 -0.88
C LEU A 28 4.54 -1.02 -2.36
N GLY A 29 3.65 -1.63 -3.14
CA GLY A 29 3.58 -1.46 -4.58
C GLY A 29 2.28 -1.97 -5.20
N PRO A 30 2.01 -1.69 -6.47
CA PRO A 30 0.95 -2.40 -7.21
C PRO A 30 1.29 -3.88 -7.34
N ASP A 31 0.28 -4.74 -7.21
CA ASP A 31 0.42 -6.17 -7.52
C ASP A 31 0.49 -6.37 -9.04
N PRO A 32 1.61 -6.87 -9.59
CA PRO A 32 1.78 -7.01 -11.03
C PRO A 32 0.79 -8.02 -11.64
N VAL A 33 0.33 -9.01 -10.88
CA VAL A 33 -0.55 -10.07 -11.39
C VAL A 33 -1.96 -9.53 -11.65
N SER A 34 -2.51 -8.76 -10.71
CA SER A 34 -3.81 -8.08 -10.85
C SER A 34 -3.77 -6.95 -11.87
N CYS A 35 -2.66 -6.22 -11.99
CA CYS A 35 -2.51 -5.20 -13.03
C CYS A 35 -2.47 -5.80 -14.44
N ALA A 36 -1.88 -6.98 -14.61
CA ALA A 36 -1.78 -7.64 -15.91
C ALA A 36 -3.08 -8.36 -16.34
N ASN A 37 -4.02 -8.59 -15.41
CA ASN A 37 -5.26 -9.31 -15.69
C ASN A 37 -6.49 -8.40 -15.62
N TYR A 38 -7.07 -8.06 -16.77
CA TYR A 38 -8.26 -7.21 -16.86
C TYR A 38 -9.51 -7.78 -16.17
N ALA A 39 -9.57 -9.08 -15.92
CA ALA A 39 -10.66 -9.70 -15.15
C ALA A 39 -10.50 -9.52 -13.62
N MET A 40 -9.35 -9.03 -13.15
CA MET A 40 -9.08 -8.75 -11.75
C MET A 40 -9.13 -7.24 -11.46
N LEU A 41 -9.46 -6.92 -10.21
CA LEU A 41 -9.33 -5.56 -9.69
C LEU A 41 -7.86 -5.31 -9.36
N PRO A 42 -7.29 -4.13 -9.69
CA PRO A 42 -5.93 -3.79 -9.30
C PRO A 42 -5.77 -3.86 -7.77
N LEU A 43 -4.74 -4.56 -7.32
CA LEU A 43 -4.42 -4.69 -5.89
C LEU A 43 -3.15 -3.92 -5.55
N VAL A 44 -3.04 -3.54 -4.29
CA VAL A 44 -1.81 -2.97 -3.72
C VAL A 44 -1.19 -4.03 -2.82
N GLU A 45 0.01 -4.50 -3.18
CA GLU A 45 0.83 -5.34 -2.33
C GLU A 45 1.37 -4.54 -1.15
N LEU A 46 0.98 -4.91 0.07
CA LEU A 46 1.46 -4.27 1.30
C LEU A 46 2.85 -4.80 1.73
N GLY A 47 3.20 -6.00 1.28
CA GLY A 47 4.44 -6.69 1.63
C GLY A 47 4.54 -7.12 3.10
N ARG A 48 5.75 -7.54 3.51
CA ARG A 48 6.06 -7.93 4.89
C ARG A 48 6.59 -6.73 5.66
N CYS A 49 6.26 -6.65 6.94
CA CYS A 49 6.80 -5.64 7.86
C CYS A 49 7.42 -6.30 9.09
N THR A 50 8.27 -5.55 9.80
CA THR A 50 8.82 -5.98 11.10
C THR A 50 7.75 -5.84 12.19
N MET A 51 7.96 -6.49 13.34
CA MET A 51 7.03 -6.37 14.48
C MET A 51 6.88 -4.92 14.97
N ASP A 52 7.96 -4.13 14.93
CA ASP A 52 7.92 -2.70 15.24
C ASP A 52 6.97 -1.94 14.30
N VAL A 53 7.15 -2.11 13.00
CA VAL A 53 6.30 -1.48 11.98
C VAL A 53 4.85 -1.94 12.11
N ALA A 54 4.61 -3.23 12.37
CA ALA A 54 3.27 -3.76 12.59
C ALA A 54 2.57 -3.08 13.77
N ARG A 55 3.26 -2.89 14.90
CA ARG A 55 2.71 -2.18 16.07
C ARG A 55 2.39 -0.72 15.76
N ARG A 56 3.31 -0.02 15.09
CA ARG A 56 3.10 1.38 14.68
C ARG A 56 1.92 1.52 13.73
N LEU A 57 1.74 0.55 12.83
CA LEU A 57 0.58 0.49 11.94
C LEU A 57 -0.71 0.24 12.74
N THR A 58 -0.71 -0.68 13.69
CA THR A 58 -1.86 -0.92 14.57
C THR A 58 -2.25 0.31 15.37
N ASP A 59 -1.28 1.04 15.93
CA ASP A 59 -1.50 2.29 16.67
C ASP A 59 -2.10 3.37 15.75
N ALA A 60 -1.50 3.59 14.58
CA ALA A 60 -1.97 4.57 13.61
C ALA A 60 -3.37 4.29 13.04
N LEU A 61 -3.80 3.02 13.01
CA LEU A 61 -5.13 2.59 12.54
C LEU A 61 -6.15 2.41 13.67
N GLY A 62 -5.68 2.25 14.91
CA GLY A 62 -6.47 1.88 16.08
C GLY A 62 -7.26 3.03 16.69
N GLU A 63 -7.09 4.26 16.21
CA GLU A 63 -7.86 5.42 16.66
C GLU A 63 -9.11 5.63 15.79
N ARG A 64 -10.27 5.28 16.36
CA ARG A 64 -11.58 5.93 16.15
C ARG A 64 -12.54 5.60 17.30
#